data_AF-A0A1A8FED7-F1
#
_entry.id   AF-A0A1A8FED7-F1
#
_cell.length_a   1.000
_cell.length_b   1.000
_cell.length_c   1.000
_cell.angle_alpha   90.00
_cell.angle_beta   90.00
_cell.angle_gamma   90.00
#
_symmetry.space_group_name_H-M   'P 1'
#
loop_
_entity.id
_entity.type
_entity.pdbx_description
1 polymer ?
#
loop_
_entity_poly.entity_id
_entity_poly.type
_entity_poly.pdbx_seq_one_letter_code
_entity_poly.pdbx_strand_id
1 'polypeptide(L)'
;SLVATAPLTNLALAVRMDPSLPSKLRGLYIMGGNTESRGNSTVCAEFNFAADPEAAYIVLNEYQCPTYLACWEFTCHNKLSWVIFSLTFLLLLQKMLQPFVFFSRQEFCDTWLAQDSHKARFMSQIFQHSIEAAKTERFQKECVAGAGFISCDSYAMAAALDDSFIIESDCYSVSVELTGTHTRGMMVVDTMGLLKKTHKAFIMKKVDLERFKQMMMAALK
;
A
#
# COMPACT_ATOMS: atom_id res chain seq x y z
N SER A 1 -14.15 0.45 -12.80
CA SER A 1 -13.06 1.00 -11.98
C SER A 1 -11.73 0.49 -12.52
N LEU A 2 -10.62 1.13 -12.16
CA LEU A 2 -9.27 0.66 -12.48
C LEU A 2 -8.40 0.73 -11.21
N VAL A 3 -7.59 -0.30 -10.98
CA VAL A 3 -6.64 -0.35 -9.86
C VAL A 3 -5.22 -0.33 -10.42
N ALA A 4 -4.40 0.59 -9.94
CA ALA A 4 -3.01 0.75 -10.36
C ALA A 4 -2.08 0.58 -9.15
N THR A 5 -1.26 -0.47 -9.17
CA THR A 5 -0.36 -0.86 -8.07
C THR A 5 1.10 -0.92 -8.53
N ALA A 6 1.42 -0.15 -9.57
CA ALA A 6 2.69 -0.14 -10.27
C ALA A 6 2.91 1.26 -10.89
N PRO A 7 4.10 1.56 -11.46
CA PRO A 7 4.33 2.82 -12.15
C PRO A 7 3.24 3.12 -13.20
N LEU A 8 2.83 4.39 -13.27
CA LEU A 8 1.60 4.80 -13.94
C LEU A 8 1.75 4.98 -15.46
N THR A 9 2.86 4.53 -16.05
CA THR A 9 3.22 4.70 -17.47
C THR A 9 2.11 4.26 -18.41
N ASN A 10 1.51 3.10 -18.16
CA ASN A 10 0.43 2.57 -19.01
C ASN A 10 -0.81 3.48 -19.02
N LEU A 11 -1.17 4.06 -17.87
CA LEU A 11 -2.32 4.97 -17.77
C LEU A 11 -2.00 6.31 -18.45
N ALA A 12 -0.79 6.84 -18.22
CA ALA A 12 -0.35 8.07 -18.87
C ALA A 12 -0.36 7.95 -20.40
N LEU A 13 0.09 6.82 -20.95
CA LEU A 13 -0.01 6.54 -22.37
C LEU A 13 -1.47 6.36 -22.81
N ALA A 14 -2.28 5.63 -22.05
CA ALA A 14 -3.67 5.35 -22.40
C ALA A 14 -4.51 6.64 -22.50
N VAL A 15 -4.37 7.59 -21.56
CA VAL A 15 -5.11 8.87 -21.63
C VAL A 15 -4.63 9.77 -22.77
N ARG A 16 -3.36 9.66 -23.19
CA ARG A 16 -2.85 10.37 -24.37
C ARG A 16 -3.43 9.78 -25.67
N MET A 17 -3.65 8.47 -25.71
CA MET A 17 -4.25 7.77 -26.85
C MET A 17 -5.78 7.93 -26.91
N ASP A 18 -6.46 7.88 -25.77
CA ASP A 18 -7.89 8.10 -25.63
C ASP A 18 -8.17 9.07 -24.46
N PRO A 19 -8.25 10.39 -24.72
CA PRO A 19 -8.55 11.39 -23.70
C PRO A 19 -9.93 11.22 -23.04
N SER A 20 -10.85 10.44 -23.64
CA SER A 20 -12.15 10.15 -23.04
C SER A 20 -12.08 9.03 -22.00
N LEU A 21 -10.98 8.27 -21.92
CA LEU A 21 -10.83 7.13 -21.02
C LEU A 21 -11.17 7.44 -19.56
N PRO A 22 -10.68 8.53 -18.93
CA PRO A 22 -11.01 8.83 -17.54
C PRO A 22 -12.51 8.94 -17.29
N SER A 23 -13.27 9.53 -18.22
CA SER A 23 -14.73 9.66 -18.09
C SER A 23 -15.49 8.34 -18.09
N LYS A 24 -14.86 7.26 -18.59
CA LYS A 24 -15.43 5.90 -18.63
C LYS A 24 -15.18 5.14 -17.32
N LEU A 25 -14.31 5.65 -16.45
CA LEU A 25 -13.97 4.99 -15.19
C LEU A 25 -14.91 5.44 -14.08
N ARG A 26 -15.55 4.46 -13.42
CA ARG A 26 -16.26 4.70 -12.15
C ARG A 26 -15.34 5.31 -11.08
N GLY A 27 -14.09 4.86 -11.05
CA GLY A 27 -13.08 5.33 -10.12
C GLY A 27 -11.72 4.72 -10.44
N LEU A 28 -10.67 5.42 -10.03
CA LEU A 28 -9.27 5.06 -10.15
C LEU A 28 -8.68 4.89 -8.74
N TYR A 29 -8.08 3.73 -8.47
CA TYR A 29 -7.53 3.40 -7.16
C TYR A 29 -6.03 3.14 -7.33
N ILE A 30 -5.19 3.99 -6.74
CA ILE A 30 -3.75 3.98 -6.92
C ILE A 30 -3.09 3.60 -5.60
N MET A 31 -2.21 2.60 -5.63
CA MET A 31 -1.18 2.44 -4.60
C MET A 31 0.05 3.21 -5.06
N GLY A 32 0.41 4.24 -4.32
CA GLY A 32 1.61 5.01 -4.58
C GLY A 32 1.51 6.44 -4.11
N GLY A 33 2.64 7.13 -4.21
CA GLY A 33 2.80 8.47 -3.69
C GLY A 33 2.90 8.49 -2.17
N ASN A 34 3.13 9.68 -1.64
CA ASN A 34 3.39 9.89 -0.23
C ASN A 34 2.94 11.27 0.24
N THR A 35 2.61 11.41 1.52
CA THR A 35 2.03 12.66 2.06
C THR A 35 2.97 13.41 2.99
N GLU A 36 3.94 12.72 3.58
CA GLU A 36 4.87 13.25 4.56
C GLU A 36 6.28 13.42 3.96
N SER A 37 6.40 13.30 2.63
CA SER A 37 7.67 13.33 1.91
C SER A 37 8.66 12.27 2.40
N ARG A 38 8.16 11.15 2.95
CA ARG A 38 8.98 10.00 3.33
C ARG A 38 9.02 9.02 2.18
N GLY A 39 10.19 8.89 1.53
CA GLY A 39 10.38 7.97 0.42
C GLY A 39 10.79 6.56 0.87
N ASN A 40 10.50 5.58 0.02
CA ASN A 40 11.03 4.20 0.10
C ASN A 40 11.93 3.84 -1.09
N SER A 41 12.01 4.71 -2.10
CA SER A 41 12.90 4.56 -3.26
C SER A 41 13.93 5.68 -3.35
N THR A 42 13.53 6.91 -3.07
CA THR A 42 14.45 8.05 -2.91
C THR A 42 14.29 8.63 -1.51
N VAL A 43 15.02 9.71 -1.21
CA VAL A 43 14.90 10.39 0.10
C VAL A 43 13.46 10.86 0.39
N CYS A 44 12.66 11.13 -0.64
CA CYS A 44 11.34 11.72 -0.48
C CYS A 44 10.26 11.19 -1.42
N ALA A 45 10.53 10.20 -2.28
CA ALA A 45 9.55 9.66 -3.21
C ALA A 45 9.28 8.17 -2.96
N GLU A 46 8.00 7.82 -3.06
CA GLU A 46 7.53 6.44 -3.10
C GLU A 46 7.88 5.80 -4.45
N PHE A 47 8.21 4.51 -4.44
CA PHE A 47 8.69 3.72 -5.58
C PHE A 47 7.89 3.87 -6.87
N ASN A 48 6.56 3.68 -6.87
CA ASN A 48 5.75 3.75 -8.09
C ASN A 48 5.79 5.15 -8.73
N PHE A 49 5.81 6.19 -7.90
CA PHE A 49 5.91 7.58 -8.36
C PHE A 49 7.34 7.96 -8.76
N ALA A 50 8.35 7.45 -8.07
CA ALA A 50 9.77 7.67 -8.38
C ALA A 50 10.18 7.01 -9.69
N ALA A 51 9.59 5.85 -10.02
CA ALA A 51 9.90 5.08 -11.21
C ALA A 51 9.46 5.79 -12.50
N ASP A 52 8.31 6.46 -12.50
CA ASP A 52 7.85 7.29 -13.62
C ASP A 52 7.10 8.55 -13.12
N PRO A 53 7.83 9.59 -12.69
CA PRO A 53 7.26 10.82 -12.18
C PRO A 53 6.38 11.55 -13.20
N GLU A 54 6.77 11.54 -14.48
CA GLU A 54 6.02 12.14 -15.58
C GLU A 54 4.66 11.47 -15.75
N ALA A 55 4.62 10.13 -15.72
CA ALA A 55 3.36 9.41 -15.81
C ALA A 55 2.47 9.68 -14.60
N ALA A 56 3.02 9.71 -13.39
CA ALA A 56 2.26 10.05 -12.20
C ALA A 56 1.70 11.48 -12.26
N TYR A 57 2.50 12.44 -12.74
CA TYR A 57 2.05 13.80 -13.00
C TYR A 57 0.90 13.85 -14.02
N ILE A 58 1.03 13.15 -15.14
CA ILE A 58 -0.02 13.10 -16.17
C ILE A 58 -1.29 12.51 -15.58
N VAL A 59 -1.21 11.37 -14.89
CA VAL A 59 -2.40 10.70 -14.33
C VAL A 59 -3.11 11.60 -13.32
N LEU A 60 -2.39 12.22 -12.38
CA LEU A 60 -2.99 13.10 -11.37
C LEU A 60 -3.56 14.41 -11.94
N ASN A 61 -3.23 14.79 -13.17
CA ASN A 61 -3.77 15.97 -13.84
C ASN A 61 -4.90 15.66 -14.82
N GLU A 62 -4.82 14.54 -15.53
CA GLU A 62 -5.72 14.21 -16.64
C GLU A 62 -6.85 13.25 -16.24
N TYR A 63 -6.67 12.42 -15.21
CA TYR A 63 -7.72 11.51 -14.75
C TYR A 63 -8.70 12.20 -13.79
N GLN A 64 -9.75 12.81 -14.36
CA GLN A 64 -10.74 13.57 -13.59
C GLN A 64 -11.85 12.71 -12.94
N CYS A 65 -11.84 11.39 -13.13
CA CYS A 65 -12.72 10.48 -12.39
C CYS A 65 -12.36 10.48 -10.89
N PRO A 66 -13.26 10.03 -10.00
CA PRO A 66 -12.91 9.83 -8.59
C PRO A 66 -11.62 9.02 -8.43
N THR A 67 -10.59 9.64 -7.86
CA THR A 67 -9.25 9.04 -7.74
C THR A 67 -8.88 8.88 -6.27
N TYR A 68 -8.60 7.65 -5.85
CA TYR A 68 -8.27 7.28 -4.47
C TYR A 68 -6.81 6.85 -4.37
N LEU A 69 -6.09 7.35 -3.36
CA LEU A 69 -4.67 7.10 -3.16
C LEU A 69 -4.43 6.35 -1.84
N ALA A 70 -3.93 5.12 -1.93
CA ALA A 70 -3.33 4.39 -0.82
C ALA A 70 -1.83 4.74 -0.76
N CYS A 71 -1.51 5.84 -0.08
CA CYS A 71 -0.15 6.37 0.01
C CYS A 71 0.76 5.48 0.88
N TRP A 72 2.07 5.55 0.66
CA TRP A 72 3.07 4.74 1.38
C TRP A 72 2.92 4.83 2.90
N GLU A 73 2.87 6.03 3.45
CA GLU A 73 2.78 6.21 4.91
C GLU A 73 1.47 5.64 5.46
N PHE A 74 0.35 5.82 4.76
CA PHE A 74 -0.92 5.21 5.14
C PHE A 74 -0.80 3.68 5.23
N THR A 75 -0.18 3.03 4.23
CA THR A 75 0.02 1.57 4.25
C THR A 75 0.95 1.15 5.40
N CYS A 76 1.99 1.94 5.69
CA CYS A 76 2.91 1.71 6.80
C CYS A 76 2.22 1.80 8.16
N HIS A 77 1.24 2.69 8.34
CA HIS A 77 0.51 2.82 9.61
C HIS A 77 -0.52 1.70 9.81
N ASN A 78 -0.97 1.06 8.71
CA ASN A 78 -1.96 0.01 8.71
C ASN A 78 -1.31 -1.37 8.49
N LYS A 79 -0.27 -1.71 9.26
CA LYS A 79 0.38 -3.02 9.11
C LYS A 79 -0.51 -4.14 9.62
N LEU A 80 -0.41 -5.28 8.95
CA LEU A 80 -0.94 -6.54 9.46
C LEU A 80 0.12 -7.20 10.36
N SER A 81 -0.34 -7.70 11.50
CA SER A 81 0.55 -8.28 12.50
C SER A 81 1.06 -9.66 12.09
N TRP A 82 2.30 -9.96 12.47
CA TRP A 82 2.96 -11.27 12.33
C TRP A 82 3.75 -11.60 13.58
N VAL A 83 3.95 -12.88 13.81
CA VAL A 83 4.92 -13.36 14.78
C VAL A 83 6.33 -13.20 14.22
N ILE A 84 7.14 -12.31 14.83
CA ILE A 84 8.61 -12.34 14.66
C ILE A 84 9.18 -13.29 15.70
N PHE A 85 9.01 -14.60 15.51
CA PHE A 85 9.86 -15.56 16.20
C PHE A 85 10.99 -15.97 15.27
N SER A 86 12.23 -15.71 15.71
CA SER A 86 13.37 -16.48 15.24
C SER A 86 13.06 -17.95 15.53
N LEU A 87 13.03 -18.80 14.51
CA LEU A 87 12.89 -20.26 14.64
C LEU A 87 13.82 -20.83 15.73
N THR A 88 14.97 -20.18 15.96
CA THR A 88 15.95 -20.55 16.98
C THR A 88 15.43 -20.37 18.42
N PHE A 89 14.59 -19.35 18.69
CA PHE A 89 14.09 -19.06 20.03
C PHE A 89 12.93 -19.99 20.42
N LEU A 90 12.10 -20.38 19.45
CA LEU A 90 10.96 -21.27 19.66
C LEU A 90 11.43 -22.70 19.98
N LEU A 91 12.45 -23.20 19.28
CA LEU A 91 13.06 -24.52 19.56
C LEU A 91 13.74 -24.58 20.95
N LEU A 92 14.28 -23.45 21.43
CA LEU A 92 14.88 -23.34 22.76
C LEU A 92 13.82 -23.32 23.87
N LEU A 93 12.74 -22.57 23.69
CA LEU A 93 11.64 -22.53 24.66
C LEU A 93 10.82 -23.82 24.70
N GLN A 94 10.61 -24.47 23.55
CA GLN A 94 9.87 -25.73 23.45
C GLN A 94 10.58 -26.90 24.15
N LYS A 95 11.91 -26.80 24.34
CA LYS A 95 12.69 -27.74 25.16
C LYS A 95 12.73 -27.39 26.65
N MET A 96 12.38 -26.15 27.03
CA MET A 96 12.53 -25.64 28.40
C MET A 96 11.23 -25.62 29.21
N LEU A 97 10.06 -25.58 28.59
CA LEU A 97 8.78 -25.43 29.29
C LEU A 97 7.76 -26.50 28.87
N GLN A 98 7.55 -27.46 29.77
CA GLN A 98 6.43 -28.42 29.78
C GLN A 98 5.09 -27.71 30.15
N PRO A 99 3.92 -28.35 29.98
CA PRO A 99 2.76 -27.81 29.28
C PRO A 99 1.87 -26.95 30.19
N PHE A 100 2.23 -25.69 30.42
CA PHE A 100 1.31 -24.75 31.06
C PHE A 100 1.27 -23.44 30.28
N VAL A 101 0.13 -23.24 29.60
CA VAL A 101 -0.41 -21.98 29.08
C VAL A 101 0.52 -21.23 28.11
N PHE A 102 0.65 -21.75 26.89
CA PHE A 102 0.99 -20.92 25.73
C PHE A 102 -0.32 -20.46 25.08
N PHE A 103 -0.88 -19.35 25.55
CA PHE A 103 -1.86 -18.61 24.76
C PHE A 103 -1.08 -17.97 23.60
N SER A 104 -0.82 -18.73 22.54
CA SER A 104 -0.24 -18.17 21.32
C SER A 104 -1.25 -17.18 20.77
N ARG A 105 -0.99 -15.86 20.89
CA ARG A 105 -1.59 -14.92 19.95
C ARG A 105 -1.08 -15.32 18.58
N GLN A 106 -1.88 -16.06 17.84
CA GLN A 106 -1.61 -16.33 16.44
C GLN A 106 -1.87 -15.01 15.73
N GLU A 107 -0.79 -14.38 15.27
CA GLU A 107 -0.90 -13.11 14.58
C GLU A 107 -1.60 -13.32 13.23
N PHE A 108 -2.30 -12.29 12.74
CA PHE A 108 -3.28 -12.43 11.65
C PHE A 108 -2.71 -13.18 10.46
N CYS A 109 -1.50 -12.82 10.07
CA CYS A 109 -0.96 -13.33 8.84
C CYS A 109 -0.40 -14.77 8.93
N ASP A 110 -0.02 -15.24 10.12
CA ASP A 110 0.29 -16.66 10.32
C ASP A 110 -0.96 -17.49 10.10
N THR A 111 -2.10 -17.02 10.60
CA THR A 111 -3.41 -17.65 10.36
C THR A 111 -3.81 -17.60 8.89
N TRP A 112 -3.53 -16.47 8.23
CA TRP A 112 -3.82 -16.25 6.82
C TRP A 112 -3.08 -17.23 5.90
N LEU A 113 -1.77 -17.42 6.11
CA LEU A 113 -0.95 -18.33 5.32
C LEU A 113 -1.12 -19.81 5.71
N ALA A 114 -1.54 -20.11 6.94
CA ALA A 114 -1.72 -21.49 7.41
C ALA A 114 -3.03 -22.15 6.92
N GLN A 115 -3.84 -21.46 6.11
CA GLN A 115 -5.06 -22.04 5.55
C GLN A 115 -4.73 -23.28 4.71
N ASP A 116 -5.56 -24.32 4.81
CA ASP A 116 -5.39 -25.54 4.01
C ASP A 116 -5.95 -25.35 2.60
N SER A 117 -5.22 -24.58 1.79
CA SER A 117 -5.54 -24.39 0.38
C SER A 117 -4.27 -24.34 -0.47
N HIS A 118 -4.43 -24.61 -1.77
CA HIS A 118 -3.33 -24.44 -2.72
C HIS A 118 -2.85 -22.98 -2.78
N LYS A 119 -3.77 -22.02 -2.70
CA LYS A 119 -3.44 -20.59 -2.74
C LYS A 119 -2.61 -20.19 -1.53
N ALA A 120 -2.97 -20.65 -0.33
CA ALA A 120 -2.23 -20.34 0.89
C ALA A 120 -0.81 -20.90 0.87
N ARG A 121 -0.63 -22.14 0.40
CA ARG A 121 0.70 -22.73 0.17
C ARG A 121 1.53 -21.93 -0.83
N PHE A 122 0.93 -21.54 -1.96
CA PHE A 122 1.61 -20.71 -2.96
C PHE A 122 1.99 -19.33 -2.39
N MET A 123 1.07 -18.66 -1.69
CA MET A 123 1.35 -17.37 -1.07
C MET A 123 2.48 -17.48 -0.04
N SER A 124 2.49 -18.55 0.77
CA SER A 124 3.54 -18.77 1.75
C SER A 124 4.94 -18.88 1.10
N GLN A 125 5.03 -19.53 -0.05
CA GLN A 125 6.29 -19.65 -0.80
C GLN A 125 6.77 -18.29 -1.32
N ILE A 126 5.90 -17.50 -1.94
CA ILE A 126 6.30 -16.20 -2.52
C ILE A 126 6.58 -15.14 -1.45
N PHE A 127 5.90 -15.20 -0.29
CA PHE A 127 6.11 -14.26 0.80
C PHE A 127 7.33 -14.57 1.65
N GLN A 128 7.91 -15.77 1.57
CA GLN A 128 9.09 -16.13 2.37
C GLN A 128 10.21 -15.10 2.21
N HIS A 129 10.48 -14.67 0.97
CA HIS A 129 11.49 -13.66 0.70
C HIS A 129 11.11 -12.28 1.23
N SER A 130 9.84 -11.86 1.08
CA SER A 130 9.35 -10.58 1.62
C SER A 130 9.41 -10.54 3.15
N ILE A 131 9.14 -11.66 3.81
CA ILE A 131 9.23 -11.80 5.27
C ILE A 131 10.68 -11.66 5.74
N GLU A 132 11.63 -12.25 5.00
CA GLU A 132 13.07 -12.10 5.28
C GLU A 132 13.54 -10.66 5.05
N ALA A 133 13.14 -10.05 3.93
CA ALA A 133 13.46 -8.67 3.61
C ALA A 133 12.91 -7.69 4.67
N ALA A 134 11.73 -7.97 5.22
CA ALA A 134 11.11 -7.15 6.26
C ALA A 134 11.90 -7.14 7.58
N LYS A 135 12.82 -8.10 7.80
CA LYS A 135 13.70 -8.16 8.97
C LYS A 135 14.98 -7.36 8.80
N THR A 136 15.26 -6.85 7.61
CA THR A 136 16.49 -6.09 7.34
C THR A 136 16.43 -4.69 7.93
N GLU A 137 17.59 -4.16 8.33
CA GLU A 137 17.71 -2.79 8.86
C GLU A 137 17.22 -1.74 7.86
N ARG A 138 17.42 -2.00 6.55
CA ARG A 138 16.91 -1.14 5.48
C ARG A 138 15.40 -1.01 5.54
N PHE A 139 14.67 -2.13 5.58
CA PHE A 139 13.22 -2.10 5.62
C PHE A 139 12.69 -1.46 6.91
N GLN A 140 13.39 -1.66 8.04
CA GLN A 140 13.06 -0.99 9.30
C GLN A 140 13.20 0.53 9.22
N LYS A 141 14.17 1.05 8.45
CA LYS A 141 14.34 2.50 8.22
C LYS A 141 13.27 3.08 7.27
N GLU A 142 12.88 2.33 6.25
CA GLU A 142 11.84 2.71 5.29
C GLU A 142 10.44 2.72 5.95
N CYS A 143 10.22 1.80 6.89
CA CYS A 143 8.98 1.68 7.64
C CYS A 143 8.76 2.85 8.62
N VAL A 144 7.57 3.45 8.57
CA VAL A 144 7.20 4.56 9.47
C VAL A 144 6.76 4.08 10.87
N ALA A 145 6.23 2.85 11.00
CA ALA A 145 5.64 2.36 12.25
C ALA A 145 5.94 0.86 12.51
N GLY A 146 6.89 0.55 13.40
CA GLY A 146 7.08 -0.78 14.00
C GLY A 146 7.27 -1.95 13.02
N ALA A 147 7.17 -3.18 13.53
CA ALA A 147 7.32 -4.40 12.75
C ALA A 147 5.95 -4.98 12.34
N GLY A 148 5.86 -5.57 11.15
CA GLY A 148 4.61 -6.11 10.58
C GLY A 148 4.66 -6.13 9.05
N PHE A 149 3.62 -6.67 8.42
CA PHE A 149 3.52 -6.73 6.95
C PHE A 149 2.71 -5.57 6.41
N ILE A 150 3.29 -4.93 5.40
CA ILE A 150 2.67 -3.84 4.69
C ILE A 150 2.13 -4.42 3.39
N SER A 151 0.82 -4.61 3.32
CA SER A 151 0.15 -5.08 2.10
C SER A 151 -0.23 -3.89 1.22
N CYS A 152 0.78 -3.16 0.71
CA CYS A 152 0.60 -1.88 0.02
C CYS A 152 -0.52 -1.93 -1.03
N ASP A 153 -0.39 -2.85 -1.98
CA ASP A 153 -1.23 -2.96 -3.16
C ASP A 153 -2.66 -3.40 -2.82
N SER A 154 -2.78 -4.26 -1.81
CA SER A 154 -4.05 -4.82 -1.37
C SER A 154 -5.00 -3.76 -0.84
N TYR A 155 -4.49 -2.64 -0.30
CA TYR A 155 -5.34 -1.53 0.15
C TYR A 155 -6.08 -0.85 -1.01
N ALA A 156 -5.38 -0.60 -2.12
CA ALA A 156 -6.01 -0.05 -3.33
C ALA A 156 -7.03 -1.04 -3.92
N MET A 157 -6.73 -2.34 -3.90
CA MET A 157 -7.66 -3.38 -4.34
C MET A 157 -8.90 -3.46 -3.45
N ALA A 158 -8.74 -3.46 -2.12
CA ALA A 158 -9.86 -3.53 -1.18
C ALA A 158 -10.80 -2.33 -1.33
N ALA A 159 -10.25 -1.13 -1.51
CA ALA A 159 -11.03 0.08 -1.78
C ALA A 159 -11.82 0.00 -3.10
N ALA A 160 -11.26 -0.67 -4.11
CA ALA A 160 -11.93 -0.84 -5.40
C ALA A 160 -13.04 -1.91 -5.38
N LEU A 161 -12.95 -2.87 -4.48
CA LEU A 161 -13.94 -3.94 -4.29
C LEU A 161 -15.12 -3.49 -3.43
N ASP A 162 -14.91 -2.53 -2.54
CA ASP A 162 -15.85 -2.19 -1.49
C ASP A 162 -15.79 -0.72 -1.09
N ASP A 163 -16.78 0.06 -1.52
CA ASP A 163 -16.83 1.50 -1.26
C ASP A 163 -16.94 1.83 0.25
N SER A 164 -17.40 0.90 1.08
CA SER A 164 -17.48 1.08 2.54
C SER A 164 -16.18 0.77 3.29
N PHE A 165 -15.15 0.31 2.57
CA PHE A 165 -13.84 0.00 3.14
C PHE A 165 -13.12 1.25 3.66
N ILE A 166 -13.24 2.38 2.95
CA ILE A 166 -12.63 3.65 3.33
C ILE A 166 -13.53 4.34 4.36
N ILE A 167 -13.07 4.40 5.61
CA ILE A 167 -13.78 5.06 6.72
C ILE A 167 -13.52 6.57 6.70
N GLU A 168 -12.28 6.97 6.40
CA GLU A 168 -11.86 8.37 6.37
C GLU A 168 -10.84 8.60 5.26
N SER A 169 -11.02 9.70 4.52
CA SER A 169 -10.08 10.17 3.51
C SER A 169 -10.03 11.70 3.49
N ASP A 170 -8.85 12.24 3.23
CA ASP A 170 -8.69 13.66 2.93
C ASP A 170 -8.90 13.93 1.43
N CYS A 171 -9.40 15.11 1.09
CA CYS A 171 -9.65 15.51 -0.30
C CYS A 171 -8.81 16.74 -0.66
N TYR A 172 -7.70 16.53 -1.37
CA TYR A 172 -6.74 17.58 -1.72
C TYR A 172 -6.39 17.60 -3.21
N SER A 173 -5.99 18.77 -3.69
CA SER A 173 -5.31 18.90 -4.96
C SER A 173 -3.90 18.31 -4.81
N VAL A 174 -3.50 17.48 -5.77
CA VAL A 174 -2.19 16.80 -5.74
C VAL A 174 -1.43 17.01 -7.05
N SER A 175 -0.11 16.95 -6.99
CA SER A 175 0.81 17.00 -8.13
C SER A 175 2.05 16.14 -7.86
N VAL A 176 2.99 16.11 -8.80
CA VAL A 176 4.29 15.43 -8.64
C VAL A 176 5.40 16.41 -9.01
N GLU A 177 6.47 16.44 -8.23
CA GLU A 177 7.69 17.19 -8.54
C GLU A 177 8.50 16.47 -9.62
N LEU A 178 8.89 17.18 -10.69
CA LEU A 178 9.53 16.60 -11.87
C LEU A 178 11.00 17.00 -12.05
N THR A 179 11.47 18.05 -11.39
CA THR A 179 12.74 18.72 -11.73
C THR A 179 13.76 18.76 -10.60
N GLY A 180 13.32 18.67 -9.35
CA GLY A 180 14.21 18.81 -8.20
C GLY A 180 15.25 17.70 -8.06
N THR A 181 16.48 18.05 -7.66
CA THR A 181 17.59 17.10 -7.48
C THR A 181 17.30 16.03 -6.42
N HIS A 182 16.66 16.42 -5.32
CA HIS A 182 16.31 15.51 -4.23
C HIS A 182 14.82 15.19 -4.17
N THR A 183 13.99 16.03 -4.80
CA THR A 183 12.52 15.99 -4.68
C THR A 183 11.80 15.39 -5.87
N ARG A 184 12.50 15.05 -6.95
CA ARG A 184 11.89 14.41 -8.12
C ARG A 184 11.14 13.12 -7.75
N GLY A 185 9.90 13.00 -8.23
CA GLY A 185 8.98 11.90 -7.93
C GLY A 185 8.17 12.07 -6.65
N MET A 186 8.44 13.11 -5.84
CA MET A 186 7.66 13.40 -4.64
C MET A 186 6.23 13.80 -5.01
N MET A 187 5.24 13.23 -4.34
CA MET A 187 3.87 13.72 -4.45
C MET A 187 3.72 14.99 -3.63
N VAL A 188 3.18 16.04 -4.24
CA VAL A 188 2.89 17.32 -3.61
C VAL A 188 1.41 17.37 -3.27
N VAL A 189 1.09 17.54 -1.98
CA VAL A 189 -0.29 17.71 -1.49
C VAL A 189 -0.53 19.18 -1.19
N ASP A 190 -1.46 19.79 -1.91
CA ASP A 190 -1.76 21.21 -1.80
C ASP A 190 -2.89 21.46 -0.78
N THR A 191 -2.49 21.59 0.48
CA THR A 191 -3.41 21.87 1.60
C THR A 191 -3.87 23.33 1.64
N MET A 192 -3.18 24.23 0.93
CA MET A 192 -3.47 25.67 0.89
C MET A 192 -4.28 26.11 -0.33
N GLY A 193 -4.45 25.23 -1.34
CA GLY A 193 -5.17 25.53 -2.58
C GLY A 193 -4.38 26.38 -3.58
N LEU A 194 -3.05 26.41 -3.48
CA LEU A 194 -2.17 27.22 -4.33
C LEU A 194 -2.10 26.73 -5.79
N LEU A 195 -2.30 25.43 -6.03
CA LEU A 195 -2.26 24.83 -7.36
C LEU A 195 -3.50 25.21 -8.20
N LYS A 196 -4.57 25.72 -7.57
CA LYS A 196 -5.82 26.11 -8.22
C LYS A 196 -6.42 25.02 -9.13
N LYS A 197 -6.15 23.75 -8.83
CA LYS A 197 -6.73 22.61 -9.56
C LYS A 197 -8.22 22.50 -9.21
N THR A 198 -9.03 22.19 -10.22
CA THR A 198 -10.47 21.96 -10.08
C THR A 198 -10.79 20.53 -9.63
N HIS A 199 -9.90 19.58 -9.92
CA HIS A 199 -10.01 18.19 -9.53
C HIS A 199 -9.12 17.87 -8.31
N LYS A 200 -9.65 17.06 -7.39
CA LYS A 200 -8.99 16.64 -6.15
C LYS A 200 -8.95 15.11 -6.08
N ALA A 201 -7.92 14.59 -5.42
CA ALA A 201 -7.79 13.18 -5.10
C ALA A 201 -8.21 12.90 -3.64
N PHE A 202 -8.71 11.69 -3.40
CA PHE A 202 -9.07 11.17 -2.09
C PHE A 202 -7.89 10.38 -1.52
N ILE A 203 -7.20 10.95 -0.53
CA ILE A 203 -6.07 10.32 0.14
C ILE A 203 -6.60 9.51 1.32
N MET A 204 -6.40 8.19 1.32
CA MET A 204 -6.89 7.32 2.38
C MET A 204 -6.21 7.63 3.73
N LYS A 205 -7.00 7.75 4.80
CA LYS A 205 -6.50 7.93 6.17
C LYS A 205 -6.84 6.77 7.08
N LYS A 206 -8.09 6.32 7.03
CA LYS A 206 -8.61 5.26 7.90
C LYS A 206 -9.45 4.29 7.10
N VAL A 207 -9.25 3.01 7.37
CA VAL A 207 -9.96 1.91 6.71
C VAL A 207 -10.48 0.90 7.72
N ASP A 208 -11.46 0.11 7.31
CA ASP A 208 -11.96 -1.02 8.09
C ASP A 208 -11.00 -2.21 8.02
N LEU A 209 -10.05 -2.27 8.96
CA LEU A 209 -9.05 -3.34 9.01
C LEU A 209 -9.64 -4.72 9.27
N GLU A 210 -10.76 -4.84 9.96
CA GLU A 210 -11.37 -6.15 10.19
C GLU A 210 -12.01 -6.68 8.91
N ARG A 211 -12.70 -5.80 8.16
CA ARG A 211 -13.21 -6.15 6.84
C ARG A 211 -12.09 -6.46 5.85
N PHE A 212 -10.98 -5.72 5.89
CA PHE A 212 -9.78 -6.02 5.11
C PHE A 212 -9.22 -7.42 5.41
N LYS A 213 -9.05 -7.75 6.69
CA LYS A 213 -8.60 -9.08 7.12
C LYS A 213 -9.55 -10.18 6.62
N GLN A 214 -10.86 -9.96 6.66
CA GLN A 214 -11.84 -10.91 6.14
C GLN A 214 -11.68 -11.11 4.62
N MET A 215 -11.49 -10.03 3.85
CA MET A 215 -11.21 -10.12 2.40
C MET A 215 -9.93 -10.89 2.12
N MET A 216 -8.86 -10.60 2.86
CA MET A 216 -7.57 -11.28 2.75
C MET A 216 -7.72 -12.78 3.04
N MET A 217 -8.41 -13.15 4.13
CA MET A 217 -8.70 -14.55 4.46
C MET A 217 -9.47 -15.24 3.34
N ALA A 218 -10.53 -14.61 2.84
CA ALA A 218 -11.35 -15.17 1.76
C ALA A 218 -10.58 -15.37 0.45
N ALA A 219 -9.60 -14.51 0.15
CA ALA A 219 -8.79 -14.60 -1.07
C ALA A 219 -7.98 -15.92 -1.15
N LEU A 220 -7.59 -16.49 -0.01
CA LEU A 220 -6.81 -17.72 0.06
C LEU A 220 -7.65 -18.97 0.36
N LYS A 221 -8.99 -18.87 0.39
CA LYS A 221 -9.84 -20.06 0.39
C LYS A 221 -9.81 -20.78 -0.97
#